data_AF-A0A8W8IX10-F1
#
_entry.id   AF-A0A8W8IX10-F1
#
_cell.length_a   1.000
_cell.length_b   1.000
_cell.length_c   1.000
_cell.angle_alpha   90.00
_cell.angle_beta   90.00
_cell.angle_gamma   90.00
#
_symmetry.space_group_name_H-M   'P 1'
#
loop_
_entity.id
_entity.type
_entity.pdbx_description
1 polymer ?
#
loop_
_entity_poly.entity_id
_entity_poly.type
_entity_poly.pdbx_seq_one_letter_code
_entity_poly.pdbx_strand_id
1 'polypeptide(L)'
;LELRYQTILAKKLDLMSSTKNQDRLTEVEKEVIEAGADLKNSTHVFGRSLRQNPLTGDNMVKVQEDRMFVERCMSDTLSECIQNCSFQALAETVRTQKERKARLQETILKEENGRKHVKMLHKKLIDIQKEKEIELQQRNNMIAHFKDQLQEMKAKTDMEGKYLKKSAEVTVAQTQKKCTLSEKAMQDEIESLKHQIEEENRCNQEIENYLRAHQEELEKKVDFWMEKYEKDVEAKQHELDVLKASKAKDLDKLQELTKLYKEYEQVVVEDRIEKEKARRKADQEAIELRAAIRVQSWWRGVMVRKGFGPYS
;
A
#
# COMPACT_ATOMS: atom_id res chain seq x y z
N LEU A 1 -86.81 -25.30 -30.40
CA LEU A 1 -85.33 -25.39 -30.36
C LEU A 1 -84.68 -24.09 -30.81
N GLU A 2 -85.07 -23.51 -31.94
CA GLU A 2 -84.56 -22.21 -32.41
C GLU A 2 -84.80 -21.07 -31.42
N LEU A 3 -86.03 -20.94 -30.89
CA LEU A 3 -86.35 -19.97 -29.83
C LEU A 3 -85.47 -20.18 -28.58
N ARG A 4 -85.25 -21.44 -28.17
CA ARG A 4 -84.38 -21.80 -27.04
C ARG A 4 -82.92 -21.38 -27.29
N TYR A 5 -82.40 -21.60 -28.49
CA TYR A 5 -81.05 -21.18 -28.87
C TYR A 5 -80.92 -19.65 -28.87
N GLN A 6 -81.89 -18.94 -29.45
CA GLN A 6 -81.92 -17.47 -29.46
C GLN A 6 -82.00 -16.88 -28.03
N THR A 7 -82.80 -17.47 -27.14
CA THR A 7 -82.90 -17.03 -25.74
C THR A 7 -81.57 -17.23 -24.98
N ILE A 8 -80.90 -18.36 -25.15
CA ILE A 8 -79.62 -18.63 -24.48
C ILE A 8 -78.50 -17.75 -25.07
N LEU A 9 -78.53 -17.47 -26.38
CA LEU A 9 -77.59 -16.56 -27.03
C LEU A 9 -77.76 -15.11 -26.53
N ALA A 10 -79.01 -14.64 -26.37
CA ALA A 10 -79.30 -13.34 -25.77
C ALA A 10 -78.80 -13.27 -24.32
N LYS A 11 -79.05 -14.32 -23.52
CA LYS A 11 -78.54 -14.46 -22.15
C LYS A 11 -77.00 -14.40 -22.09
N LYS A 12 -76.29 -14.97 -23.07
CA LYS A 12 -74.82 -14.86 -23.20
C LYS A 12 -74.38 -13.41 -23.41
N LEU A 13 -75.02 -12.69 -24.33
CA LEU A 13 -74.69 -11.30 -24.64
C LEU A 13 -74.91 -10.38 -23.42
N ASP A 14 -75.99 -10.59 -22.68
CA ASP A 14 -76.29 -9.85 -21.44
C ASP A 14 -75.32 -10.18 -20.30
N LEU A 15 -74.86 -11.43 -20.19
CA LEU A 15 -73.87 -11.82 -19.18
C LEU A 15 -72.47 -11.30 -19.48
N MET A 16 -72.08 -11.23 -20.76
CA MET A 16 -70.82 -10.63 -21.20
C MET A 16 -70.73 -9.13 -20.89
N SER A 17 -71.86 -8.41 -20.92
CA SER A 17 -71.89 -6.98 -20.59
C SER A 17 -71.97 -6.70 -19.08
N SER A 18 -72.52 -7.64 -18.29
CA SER A 18 -72.85 -7.41 -16.88
C SER A 18 -71.87 -8.04 -15.87
N THR A 19 -71.06 -9.03 -16.23
CA THR A 19 -70.25 -9.80 -15.26
C THR A 19 -68.88 -10.20 -15.83
N LYS A 20 -67.81 -10.04 -15.04
CA LYS A 20 -66.44 -10.50 -15.36
C LYS A 20 -66.08 -11.87 -14.76
N ASN A 21 -67.05 -12.55 -14.15
CA ASN A 21 -66.85 -13.87 -13.56
C ASN A 21 -66.68 -14.91 -14.68
N GLN A 22 -65.45 -15.43 -14.78
CA GLN A 22 -65.03 -16.33 -15.85
C GLN A 22 -65.80 -17.65 -15.84
N ASP A 23 -66.16 -18.18 -14.67
CA ASP A 23 -66.84 -19.48 -14.56
C ASP A 23 -68.25 -19.42 -15.15
N ARG A 24 -69.00 -18.35 -14.82
CA ARG A 24 -70.36 -18.14 -15.36
C ARG A 24 -70.37 -17.88 -16.86
N LEU A 25 -69.35 -17.19 -17.39
CA LEU A 25 -69.20 -16.96 -18.82
C LEU A 25 -68.93 -18.25 -19.59
N THR A 26 -68.04 -19.10 -19.05
CA THR A 26 -67.73 -20.40 -19.67
C THR A 26 -68.90 -21.37 -19.59
N GLU A 27 -69.72 -21.33 -18.54
CA GLU A 27 -70.91 -22.16 -18.38
C GLU A 27 -71.99 -21.81 -19.43
N VAL A 28 -72.33 -20.53 -19.58
CA VAL A 28 -73.30 -20.09 -20.60
C VAL A 28 -72.78 -20.28 -22.01
N GLU A 29 -71.47 -20.19 -22.23
CA GLU A 29 -70.87 -20.53 -23.52
C GLU A 29 -71.04 -22.02 -23.87
N LYS A 30 -70.94 -22.94 -22.90
CA LYS A 30 -71.28 -24.36 -23.09
C LYS A 30 -72.77 -24.54 -23.40
N GLU A 31 -73.67 -23.88 -22.68
CA GLU A 31 -75.12 -23.96 -22.93
C GLU A 31 -75.50 -23.53 -24.36
N VAL A 32 -74.88 -22.46 -24.88
CA VAL A 32 -75.09 -22.02 -26.27
C VAL A 32 -74.61 -23.07 -27.26
N ILE A 33 -73.44 -23.67 -27.02
CA ILE A 33 -72.88 -24.71 -27.90
C ILE A 33 -73.79 -25.93 -27.93
N GLU A 34 -74.28 -26.38 -26.78
CA GLU A 34 -75.21 -27.51 -26.66
C GLU A 34 -76.54 -27.22 -27.35
N ALA A 35 -77.16 -26.07 -27.09
CA ALA A 35 -78.42 -25.69 -27.74
C ALA A 35 -78.27 -25.57 -29.27
N GLY A 36 -77.13 -25.10 -29.74
CA GLY A 36 -76.79 -25.06 -31.17
C GLY A 36 -76.59 -26.45 -31.78
N ALA A 37 -75.98 -27.37 -31.03
CA ALA A 37 -75.82 -28.77 -31.43
C ALA A 37 -77.17 -29.48 -31.54
N ASP A 38 -78.08 -29.29 -30.58
CA ASP A 38 -79.43 -29.84 -30.58
C ASP A 38 -80.24 -29.36 -31.78
N LEU A 39 -80.20 -28.04 -32.07
CA LEU A 39 -80.89 -27.46 -33.21
C LEU A 39 -80.38 -28.06 -34.53
N LYS A 40 -79.06 -28.13 -34.69
CA LYS A 40 -78.43 -28.73 -35.87
C LYS A 40 -78.81 -30.20 -36.04
N ASN A 41 -78.87 -30.96 -34.95
CA ASN A 41 -79.28 -32.36 -34.98
C ASN A 41 -80.75 -32.50 -35.39
N SER A 42 -81.64 -31.67 -34.83
CA SER A 42 -83.06 -31.65 -35.19
C SER A 42 -83.30 -31.33 -36.67
N THR A 43 -82.63 -30.31 -37.21
CA THR A 43 -82.70 -29.98 -38.64
C THR A 43 -82.18 -31.12 -39.52
N HIS A 44 -81.12 -31.80 -39.10
CA HIS A 44 -80.59 -32.96 -39.81
C HIS A 44 -81.57 -34.14 -39.83
N VAL A 45 -82.21 -34.43 -38.69
CA VAL A 45 -83.25 -35.48 -38.57
C VAL A 45 -84.46 -35.16 -39.46
N PHE A 46 -84.90 -33.90 -39.45
CA PHE A 46 -86.00 -33.43 -40.31
C PHE A 46 -85.66 -33.55 -41.80
N GLY A 47 -84.47 -33.10 -42.22
CA GLY A 47 -84.02 -33.22 -43.60
C GLY A 47 -83.86 -34.68 -44.06
N ARG A 48 -83.45 -35.58 -43.16
CA ARG A 48 -83.41 -37.02 -43.42
C ARG A 48 -84.81 -37.60 -43.59
N SER A 49 -85.75 -37.22 -42.74
CA SER A 49 -87.15 -37.65 -42.82
C SER A 49 -87.80 -37.23 -44.14
N LEU A 50 -87.58 -35.99 -44.57
CA LEU A 50 -88.04 -35.49 -45.87
C LEU A 50 -87.45 -36.26 -47.06
N ARG A 51 -86.14 -36.57 -47.03
CA ARG A 51 -85.49 -37.35 -48.10
C ARG A 51 -85.91 -38.81 -48.13
N GLN A 52 -86.33 -39.37 -46.99
CA GLN A 52 -86.85 -40.72 -46.88
C GLN A 52 -88.35 -40.81 -47.22
N ASN A 53 -89.03 -39.68 -47.46
CA ASN A 53 -90.42 -39.69 -47.90
C ASN A 53 -90.52 -40.27 -49.33
N PRO A 54 -91.27 -41.37 -49.53
CA PRO A 54 -91.43 -42.01 -50.83
C PRO A 54 -92.11 -41.11 -51.88
N LEU A 55 -92.78 -40.03 -51.47
CA LEU A 55 -93.49 -39.08 -52.34
C LEU A 55 -92.69 -37.81 -52.68
N THR A 56 -91.35 -37.85 -52.55
CA THR A 56 -90.51 -36.74 -53.06
C THR A 56 -90.41 -36.79 -54.57
N GLY A 57 -90.30 -35.61 -55.22
CA GLY A 57 -90.18 -35.50 -56.68
C GLY A 57 -89.06 -36.37 -57.26
N ASP A 58 -87.90 -36.40 -56.59
CA ASP A 58 -86.76 -37.23 -57.00
C ASP A 58 -87.05 -38.73 -56.92
N ASN A 59 -87.75 -39.18 -55.87
CA ASN A 59 -88.15 -40.58 -55.74
C ASN A 59 -89.17 -40.96 -56.81
N MET A 60 -90.11 -40.07 -57.14
CA MET A 60 -91.10 -40.30 -58.20
C MET A 60 -90.44 -40.39 -59.58
N VAL A 61 -89.46 -39.52 -59.86
CA VAL A 61 -88.65 -39.58 -61.11
C VAL A 61 -87.90 -40.90 -61.19
N LYS A 62 -87.20 -41.28 -60.12
CA LYS A 62 -86.48 -42.55 -60.07
C LYS A 62 -87.40 -43.76 -60.25
N VAL A 63 -88.56 -43.79 -59.60
CA VAL A 63 -89.53 -44.88 -59.75
C VAL A 63 -90.03 -44.97 -61.19
N GLN A 64 -90.26 -43.84 -61.86
CA GLN A 64 -90.64 -43.82 -63.26
C GLN A 64 -89.50 -44.32 -64.17
N GLU A 65 -88.25 -43.94 -63.90
CA GLU A 65 -87.06 -44.45 -64.60
C GLU A 65 -86.88 -45.96 -64.41
N ASP A 66 -87.00 -46.44 -63.17
CA ASP A 66 -86.90 -47.87 -62.83
C ASP A 66 -88.03 -48.66 -63.51
N ARG A 67 -89.27 -48.12 -63.52
CA ARG A 67 -90.41 -48.69 -64.24
C ARG A 67 -90.13 -48.81 -65.73
N MET A 68 -89.69 -47.73 -66.38
CA MET A 68 -89.34 -47.74 -67.82
C MET A 68 -88.20 -48.69 -68.12
N PHE A 69 -87.21 -48.80 -67.22
CA PHE A 69 -86.09 -49.73 -67.38
C PHE A 69 -86.56 -51.18 -67.33
N VAL A 70 -87.41 -51.54 -66.35
CA VAL A 70 -87.98 -52.89 -66.25
C VAL A 70 -88.87 -53.19 -67.45
N GLU A 71 -89.70 -52.24 -67.88
CA GLU A 71 -90.58 -52.36 -69.05
C GLU A 71 -89.76 -52.65 -70.33
N ARG A 72 -88.68 -51.89 -70.56
CA ARG A 72 -87.75 -52.14 -71.68
C ARG A 72 -87.08 -53.50 -71.57
N CYS A 73 -86.50 -53.83 -70.41
CA CYS A 73 -85.82 -55.10 -70.19
C CYS A 73 -86.75 -56.31 -70.44
N MET A 74 -88.00 -56.24 -69.95
CA MET A 74 -89.00 -57.28 -70.18
C MET A 74 -89.45 -57.34 -71.64
N SER A 75 -89.62 -56.19 -72.31
CA SER A 75 -89.99 -56.14 -73.72
C SER A 75 -88.90 -56.71 -74.63
N ASP A 76 -87.63 -56.38 -74.37
CA ASP A 76 -86.47 -56.90 -75.09
C ASP A 76 -86.34 -58.42 -74.89
N THR A 77 -86.50 -58.89 -73.65
CA THR A 77 -86.44 -60.32 -73.30
C THR A 77 -87.60 -61.11 -73.93
N LEU A 78 -88.83 -60.57 -73.91
CA LEU A 78 -89.98 -61.21 -74.52
C LEU A 78 -89.81 -61.34 -76.04
N SER A 79 -89.31 -60.28 -76.68
CA SER A 79 -89.02 -60.27 -78.12
C SER A 79 -87.95 -61.30 -78.47
N GLU A 80 -86.87 -61.37 -77.69
CA GLU A 80 -85.80 -62.36 -77.86
C GLU A 80 -86.30 -63.80 -77.66
N CYS A 81 -87.11 -64.05 -76.64
CA CYS A 81 -87.70 -65.37 -76.38
C CYS A 81 -88.59 -65.85 -77.53
N ILE A 82 -89.40 -64.96 -78.11
CA ILE A 82 -90.30 -65.29 -79.23
C ILE A 82 -89.49 -65.56 -80.50
N GLN A 83 -88.45 -64.76 -80.77
CA GLN A 83 -87.71 -64.84 -82.04
C GLN A 83 -86.64 -65.93 -82.03
N ASN A 84 -85.92 -66.10 -80.92
CA ASN A 84 -84.68 -66.86 -80.86
C ASN A 84 -84.69 -67.96 -79.78
N CYS A 85 -85.76 -68.09 -79.00
CA CYS A 85 -85.86 -69.01 -77.85
C CYS A 85 -84.72 -68.85 -76.81
N SER A 86 -84.25 -67.62 -76.60
CA SER A 86 -83.14 -67.27 -75.71
C SER A 86 -83.44 -66.07 -74.80
N PHE A 87 -82.62 -65.86 -73.77
CA PHE A 87 -82.78 -64.79 -72.77
C PHE A 87 -81.48 -64.02 -72.48
N GLN A 88 -80.58 -63.93 -73.46
CA GLN A 88 -79.27 -63.29 -73.30
C GLN A 88 -79.37 -61.78 -73.05
N ALA A 89 -80.38 -61.09 -73.60
CA ALA A 89 -80.63 -59.67 -73.35
C ALA A 89 -80.85 -59.40 -71.85
N LEU A 90 -81.60 -60.28 -71.16
CA LEU A 90 -81.78 -60.21 -69.71
C LEU A 90 -80.47 -60.50 -68.98
N ALA A 91 -79.74 -61.55 -69.39
CA ALA A 91 -78.48 -61.94 -68.75
C ALA A 91 -77.43 -60.81 -68.82
N GLU A 92 -77.28 -60.17 -69.98
CA GLU A 92 -76.35 -59.07 -70.19
C GLU A 92 -76.80 -57.78 -69.49
N THR A 93 -78.09 -57.49 -69.47
CA THR A 93 -78.65 -56.36 -68.71
C THR A 93 -78.42 -56.53 -67.20
N VAL A 94 -78.59 -57.75 -66.66
CA VAL A 94 -78.28 -58.05 -65.26
C VAL A 94 -76.77 -57.96 -64.99
N ARG A 95 -75.93 -58.44 -65.92
CA ARG A 95 -74.46 -58.36 -65.79
C ARG A 95 -73.98 -56.91 -65.74
N THR A 96 -74.40 -56.09 -66.69
CA THR A 96 -74.06 -54.66 -66.75
C THR A 96 -74.57 -53.88 -65.53
N GLN A 97 -75.77 -54.18 -65.02
CA GLN A 97 -76.27 -53.58 -63.78
C GLN A 97 -75.47 -54.02 -62.54
N LYS A 98 -75.05 -55.29 -62.46
CA LYS A 98 -74.17 -55.78 -61.40
C LYS A 98 -72.81 -55.07 -61.44
N GLU A 99 -72.21 -54.91 -62.61
CA GLU A 99 -70.96 -54.16 -62.78
C GLU A 99 -71.10 -52.68 -62.41
N ARG A 100 -72.18 -52.03 -62.86
CA ARG A 100 -72.50 -50.64 -62.51
C ARG A 100 -72.63 -50.48 -60.99
N LYS A 101 -73.32 -51.40 -60.32
CA LYS A 101 -73.46 -51.42 -58.86
C LYS A 101 -72.11 -51.60 -58.16
N ALA A 102 -71.27 -52.51 -58.65
CA ALA A 102 -69.93 -52.74 -58.09
C ALA A 102 -69.03 -51.49 -58.22
N ARG A 103 -69.00 -50.83 -59.39
CA ARG A 103 -68.24 -49.58 -59.60
C ARG A 103 -68.71 -48.45 -58.69
N LEU A 104 -70.03 -48.34 -58.48
CA LEU A 104 -70.58 -47.33 -57.57
C LEU A 104 -70.16 -47.62 -56.12
N GLN A 105 -70.23 -48.88 -55.68
CA GLN A 105 -69.77 -49.28 -54.34
C GLN A 105 -68.27 -49.01 -54.13
N GLU A 106 -67.45 -49.30 -55.13
CA GLU A 106 -66.01 -48.99 -55.09
C GLU A 106 -65.75 -47.48 -54.98
N THR A 107 -66.50 -46.67 -55.74
CA THR A 107 -66.41 -45.21 -55.69
C THR A 107 -66.79 -44.67 -54.32
N ILE A 108 -67.86 -45.20 -53.72
CA ILE A 108 -68.31 -44.85 -52.35
C ILE A 108 -67.22 -45.20 -51.33
N LEU A 109 -66.64 -46.40 -51.40
CA LEU A 109 -65.55 -46.81 -50.51
C LEU A 109 -64.31 -45.92 -50.66
N LYS A 110 -63.95 -45.55 -51.88
CA LYS A 110 -62.83 -44.64 -52.17
C LYS A 110 -63.08 -43.23 -51.61
N GLU A 111 -64.29 -42.68 -51.78
CA GLU A 111 -64.67 -41.39 -51.19
C GLU A 111 -64.64 -41.45 -49.67
N GLU A 112 -65.21 -42.49 -49.06
CA GLU A 112 -65.26 -42.62 -47.60
C GLU A 112 -63.85 -42.73 -47.00
N ASN A 113 -62.97 -43.52 -47.63
CA ASN A 113 -61.57 -43.63 -47.24
C ASN A 113 -60.81 -42.31 -47.45
N GLY A 114 -61.05 -41.61 -48.56
CA GLY A 114 -60.49 -40.29 -48.81
C GLY A 114 -60.92 -39.28 -47.74
N ARG A 115 -62.20 -39.27 -47.38
CA ARG A 115 -62.76 -38.39 -46.34
C ARG A 115 -62.19 -38.71 -44.96
N LYS A 116 -61.98 -39.98 -44.62
CA LYS A 116 -61.28 -40.40 -43.40
C LYS A 116 -59.83 -39.92 -43.41
N HIS A 117 -59.12 -40.05 -44.53
CA HIS A 117 -57.74 -39.60 -44.67
C HIS A 117 -57.60 -38.09 -44.53
N VAL A 118 -58.46 -37.30 -45.18
CA VAL A 118 -58.49 -35.84 -45.06
C VAL A 118 -58.74 -35.42 -43.60
N LYS A 119 -59.71 -36.04 -42.91
CA LYS A 119 -59.95 -35.77 -41.49
C LYS A 119 -58.73 -36.06 -40.61
N MET A 120 -58.05 -37.17 -40.86
CA MET A 120 -56.82 -37.53 -40.13
C MET A 120 -55.70 -36.51 -40.39
N LEU A 121 -55.46 -36.14 -41.65
CA LEU A 121 -54.46 -35.13 -41.99
C LEU A 121 -54.78 -33.78 -41.37
N HIS A 122 -56.05 -33.37 -41.39
CA HIS A 122 -56.48 -32.12 -40.77
C HIS A 122 -56.23 -32.12 -39.26
N LYS A 123 -56.51 -33.25 -38.59
CA LYS A 123 -56.19 -33.42 -37.17
C LYS A 123 -54.68 -33.32 -36.92
N LYS A 124 -53.86 -34.04 -37.69
CA LYS A 124 -52.39 -33.99 -37.57
C LYS A 124 -51.86 -32.57 -37.77
N LEU A 125 -52.41 -31.82 -38.71
CA LEU A 125 -52.00 -30.44 -38.99
C LEU A 125 -52.31 -29.52 -37.80
N ILE A 126 -53.49 -29.66 -37.19
CA ILE A 126 -53.85 -28.91 -35.98
C ILE A 126 -52.94 -29.30 -34.80
N ASP A 127 -52.67 -30.59 -34.62
CA ASP A 127 -51.82 -31.08 -33.53
C ASP A 127 -50.38 -30.53 -33.67
N ILE A 128 -49.81 -30.55 -34.89
CA ILE A 128 -48.49 -29.96 -35.18
C ILE A 128 -48.50 -28.44 -34.95
N GLN A 129 -49.55 -27.72 -35.35
CA GLN A 129 -49.66 -26.28 -35.11
C GLN A 129 -49.65 -25.96 -33.62
N LYS A 130 -50.40 -26.72 -32.81
CA LYS A 130 -50.41 -26.55 -31.34
C LYS A 130 -49.06 -26.84 -30.71
N GLU A 131 -48.40 -27.92 -31.13
CA GLU A 131 -47.06 -28.27 -30.64
C GLU A 131 -46.06 -27.16 -30.96
N LYS A 132 -46.10 -26.61 -32.19
CA LYS A 132 -45.23 -25.51 -32.60
C LYS A 132 -45.50 -24.22 -31.84
N GLU A 133 -46.76 -23.90 -31.54
CA GLU A 133 -47.12 -22.74 -30.74
C GLU A 133 -46.56 -22.86 -29.31
N ILE A 134 -46.66 -24.05 -28.70
CA ILE A 134 -46.09 -24.32 -27.38
C ILE A 134 -44.56 -24.17 -27.41
N GLU A 135 -43.91 -24.73 -28.43
CA GLU A 135 -42.45 -24.64 -28.60
C GLU A 135 -41.99 -23.18 -28.79
N LEU A 136 -42.72 -22.39 -29.58
CA LEU A 136 -42.45 -20.96 -29.76
C LEU A 136 -42.61 -20.19 -28.46
N GLN A 137 -43.67 -20.47 -27.69
CA GLN A 137 -43.88 -19.83 -26.39
C GLN A 137 -42.76 -20.16 -25.40
N GLN A 138 -42.32 -21.43 -25.36
CA GLN A 138 -41.18 -21.85 -24.52
C GLN A 138 -39.89 -21.12 -24.93
N ARG A 139 -39.60 -21.04 -26.23
CA ARG A 139 -38.42 -20.30 -26.73
C ARG A 139 -38.50 -18.81 -26.40
N ASN A 140 -39.66 -18.18 -26.55
CA ASN A 140 -39.87 -16.79 -26.18
C ASN A 140 -39.64 -16.54 -24.68
N ASN A 141 -40.12 -17.44 -23.82
CA ASN A 141 -39.87 -17.36 -22.39
C ASN A 141 -38.38 -17.50 -22.04
N MET A 142 -37.64 -18.40 -22.71
CA MET A 142 -36.19 -18.49 -22.54
C MET A 142 -35.47 -17.22 -22.99
N ILE A 143 -35.88 -16.64 -24.13
CA ILE A 143 -35.31 -15.37 -24.63
C ILE A 143 -35.53 -14.26 -23.61
N ALA A 144 -36.73 -14.16 -23.02
CA ALA A 144 -37.01 -13.18 -21.96
C ALA A 144 -36.11 -13.41 -20.74
N HIS A 145 -36.01 -14.64 -20.26
CA HIS A 145 -35.16 -14.98 -19.12
C HIS A 145 -33.69 -14.64 -19.35
N PHE A 146 -33.13 -14.95 -20.52
CA PHE A 146 -31.75 -14.62 -20.84
C PHE A 146 -31.52 -13.12 -21.04
N LYS A 147 -32.52 -12.37 -21.51
CA LYS A 147 -32.45 -10.90 -21.56
C LYS A 147 -32.37 -10.30 -20.16
N ASP A 148 -33.20 -10.80 -19.24
CA ASP A 148 -33.20 -10.33 -17.84
C ASP A 148 -31.86 -10.63 -17.16
N GLN A 149 -31.35 -11.86 -17.29
CA GLN A 149 -30.03 -12.24 -16.78
C GLN A 149 -28.89 -11.39 -17.35
N LEU A 150 -28.94 -11.10 -18.67
CA LEU A 150 -27.94 -10.26 -19.31
C LEU A 150 -27.98 -8.83 -18.77
N GLN A 151 -29.18 -8.28 -18.55
CA GLN A 151 -29.35 -6.94 -18.02
C GLN A 151 -28.91 -6.84 -16.55
N GLU A 152 -29.23 -7.85 -15.74
CA GLU A 152 -28.76 -7.98 -14.37
C GLU A 152 -27.22 -8.06 -14.30
N MET A 153 -26.62 -8.94 -15.10
CA MET A 153 -25.15 -9.07 -15.19
C MET A 153 -24.49 -7.76 -15.58
N LYS A 154 -25.01 -7.04 -16.60
CA LYS A 154 -24.48 -5.74 -17.01
C LYS A 154 -24.55 -4.72 -15.88
N ALA A 155 -25.71 -4.59 -15.22
CA ALA A 155 -25.87 -3.65 -14.11
C ALA A 155 -24.94 -3.98 -12.94
N LYS A 156 -24.78 -5.27 -12.61
CA LYS A 156 -23.89 -5.75 -11.56
C LYS A 156 -22.42 -5.46 -11.89
N THR A 157 -21.96 -5.83 -13.08
CA THR A 157 -20.56 -5.59 -13.51
C THR A 157 -20.24 -4.09 -13.57
N ASP A 158 -21.17 -3.25 -14.03
CA ASP A 158 -20.97 -1.79 -14.05
C ASP A 158 -20.87 -1.20 -12.63
N MET A 159 -21.71 -1.65 -11.71
CA MET A 159 -21.66 -1.26 -10.29
C MET A 159 -20.35 -1.72 -9.62
N GLU A 160 -19.99 -3.00 -9.79
CA GLU A 160 -18.75 -3.58 -9.25
C GLU A 160 -17.52 -2.89 -9.82
N GLY A 161 -17.50 -2.58 -11.11
CA GLY A 161 -16.42 -1.85 -11.76
C GLY A 161 -16.23 -0.44 -11.19
N LYS A 162 -17.32 0.31 -10.97
CA LYS A 162 -17.28 1.63 -10.34
C LYS A 162 -16.78 1.55 -8.89
N TYR A 163 -17.28 0.58 -8.13
CA TYR A 163 -16.88 0.37 -6.74
C TYR A 163 -15.39 0.01 -6.64
N LEU A 164 -14.93 -0.96 -7.43
CA LEU A 164 -13.54 -1.40 -7.43
C LEU A 164 -12.60 -0.28 -7.82
N LYS A 165 -12.94 0.48 -8.87
CA LYS A 165 -12.18 1.67 -9.27
C LYS A 165 -12.09 2.67 -8.13
N LYS A 166 -13.21 2.99 -7.48
CA LYS A 166 -13.22 3.97 -6.38
C LYS A 166 -12.42 3.48 -5.17
N SER A 167 -12.54 2.20 -4.83
CA SER A 167 -11.77 1.57 -3.76
C SER A 167 -10.27 1.63 -4.02
N ALA A 168 -9.85 1.33 -5.25
CA ALA A 168 -8.45 1.43 -5.67
C ALA A 168 -7.94 2.88 -5.61
N GLU A 169 -8.69 3.86 -6.12
CA GLU A 169 -8.35 5.28 -6.05
C GLU A 169 -8.17 5.75 -4.60
N VAL A 170 -9.08 5.37 -3.69
CA VAL A 170 -8.98 5.73 -2.27
C VAL A 170 -7.77 5.09 -1.62
N THR A 171 -7.50 3.81 -1.91
CA THR A 171 -6.33 3.10 -1.37
C THR A 171 -5.02 3.75 -1.82
N VAL A 172 -4.91 4.12 -3.10
CA VAL A 172 -3.75 4.83 -3.65
C VAL A 172 -3.62 6.21 -2.99
N ALA A 173 -4.69 7.00 -2.93
CA ALA A 173 -4.66 8.33 -2.32
C ALA A 173 -4.30 8.30 -0.83
N GLN A 174 -4.82 7.33 -0.08
CA GLN A 174 -4.50 7.13 1.33
C GLN A 174 -3.03 6.75 1.52
N THR A 175 -2.53 5.82 0.71
CA THR A 175 -1.13 5.39 0.75
C THR A 175 -0.21 6.55 0.42
N GLN A 176 -0.49 7.28 -0.67
CA GLN A 176 0.27 8.46 -1.06
C GLN A 176 0.30 9.51 0.07
N LYS A 177 -0.86 9.80 0.67
CA LYS A 177 -0.93 10.76 1.79
C LYS A 177 -0.11 10.31 2.98
N LYS A 178 -0.13 9.01 3.32
CA LYS A 178 0.68 8.44 4.41
C LYS A 178 2.17 8.58 4.12
N CYS A 179 2.60 8.26 2.89
CA CYS A 179 3.98 8.41 2.45
C CYS A 179 4.41 9.88 2.54
N THR A 180 3.66 10.80 1.95
CA THR A 180 3.99 12.23 1.97
C THR A 180 4.06 12.83 3.37
N LEU A 181 3.17 12.41 4.29
CA LEU A 181 3.25 12.85 5.69
C LEU A 181 4.49 12.29 6.40
N SER A 182 4.84 11.03 6.15
CA SER A 182 6.05 10.41 6.71
C SER A 182 7.32 11.05 6.16
N GLU A 183 7.38 11.31 4.85
CA GLU A 183 8.49 12.00 4.19
C GLU A 183 8.66 13.40 4.76
N LYS A 184 7.56 14.15 4.90
CA LYS A 184 7.60 15.48 5.50
C LYS A 184 8.11 15.45 6.94
N ALA A 185 7.63 14.52 7.76
CA ALA A 185 8.09 14.38 9.15
C ALA A 185 9.60 14.08 9.23
N MET A 186 10.11 13.18 8.38
CA MET A 186 11.55 12.90 8.30
C MET A 186 12.33 14.11 7.79
N GLN A 187 11.78 14.88 6.87
CA GLN A 187 12.42 16.08 6.35
C GLN A 187 12.50 17.19 7.41
N ASP A 188 11.42 17.41 8.16
CA ASP A 188 11.39 18.33 9.29
C ASP A 188 12.42 17.90 10.37
N GLU A 189 12.57 16.60 10.63
CA GLU A 189 13.59 16.05 11.56
C GLU A 189 15.02 16.29 11.05
N ILE A 190 15.28 16.07 9.75
CA ILE A 190 16.57 16.35 9.12
C ILE A 190 16.93 17.84 9.25
N GLU A 191 15.97 18.73 9.01
CA GLU A 191 16.18 20.17 9.13
C GLU A 191 16.47 20.58 10.59
N SER A 192 15.74 20.03 11.55
CA SER A 192 16.01 20.24 12.98
C SER A 192 17.40 19.75 13.38
N LEU A 193 17.81 18.55 12.95
CA LEU A 193 19.13 17.99 13.26
C LEU A 193 20.25 18.81 12.62
N LYS A 194 20.06 19.30 11.40
CA LYS A 194 21.02 20.20 10.74
C LYS A 194 21.20 21.49 11.55
N HIS A 195 20.11 22.08 12.04
CA HIS A 195 20.18 23.28 12.86
C HIS A 195 20.95 23.03 14.17
N GLN A 196 20.67 21.92 14.86
CA GLN A 196 21.40 21.53 16.07
C GLN A 196 22.90 21.32 15.81
N ILE A 197 23.26 20.67 14.70
CA ILE A 197 24.67 20.49 14.32
C ILE A 197 25.35 21.85 14.09
N GLU A 198 24.68 22.78 13.44
CA GLU A 198 25.23 24.12 13.20
C GLU A 198 25.42 24.90 14.50
N GLU A 199 24.46 24.82 15.42
CA GLU A 199 24.56 25.42 16.76
C GLU A 199 25.71 24.84 17.58
N GLU A 200 25.84 23.50 17.62
CA GLU A 200 26.94 22.81 18.32
C GLU A 200 28.30 23.17 17.70
N ASN A 201 28.41 23.20 16.38
CA ASN A 201 29.65 23.62 15.69
C ASN A 201 30.03 25.05 16.05
N ARG A 202 29.05 25.97 16.11
CA ARG A 202 29.30 27.35 16.52
C ARG A 202 29.76 27.44 17.97
N CYS A 203 29.06 26.76 18.89
CA CYS A 203 29.43 26.71 20.31
C CYS A 203 30.84 26.15 20.50
N ASN A 204 31.15 25.03 19.84
CA ASN A 204 32.48 24.42 19.88
C ASN A 204 33.56 25.38 19.36
N GLN A 205 33.30 26.07 18.25
CA GLN A 205 34.24 27.07 17.71
C GLN A 205 34.50 28.22 18.70
N GLU A 206 33.47 28.70 19.39
CA GLU A 206 33.60 29.74 20.42
C GLU A 206 34.42 29.25 21.62
N ILE A 207 34.17 28.03 22.09
CA ILE A 207 34.93 27.39 23.18
C ILE A 207 36.40 27.21 22.77
N GLU A 208 36.66 26.67 21.58
CA GLU A 208 38.02 26.49 21.07
C GLU A 208 38.77 27.83 20.96
N ASN A 209 38.11 28.87 20.46
CA ASN A 209 38.68 30.21 20.37
C ASN A 209 39.02 30.78 21.75
N TYR A 210 38.12 30.62 22.73
CA TYR A 210 38.36 31.05 24.11
C TYR A 210 39.56 30.31 24.74
N LEU A 211 39.59 28.99 24.61
CA LEU A 211 40.67 28.16 25.15
C LEU A 211 42.01 28.50 24.50
N ARG A 212 42.04 28.69 23.17
CA ARG A 212 43.24 29.09 22.44
C ARG A 212 43.76 30.46 22.89
N ALA A 213 42.87 31.45 23.02
CA ALA A 213 43.24 32.77 23.51
C ALA A 213 43.78 32.73 24.94
N HIS A 214 43.16 31.93 25.82
CA HIS A 214 43.63 31.79 27.19
C HIS A 214 44.98 31.06 27.26
N GLN A 215 45.17 30.02 26.45
CA GLN A 215 46.45 29.33 26.33
C GLN A 215 47.56 30.31 25.90
N GLU A 216 47.31 31.12 24.86
CA GLU A 216 48.27 32.12 24.40
C GLU A 216 48.60 33.15 25.50
N GLU A 217 47.62 33.55 26.31
CA GLU A 217 47.86 34.44 27.46
C GLU A 217 48.75 33.78 28.53
N LEU A 218 48.53 32.50 28.81
CA LEU A 218 49.34 31.73 29.77
C LEU A 218 50.77 31.53 29.24
N GLU A 219 50.93 31.21 27.96
CA GLU A 219 52.24 31.09 27.30
C GLU A 219 53.02 32.40 27.43
N LYS A 220 52.40 33.56 27.16
CA LYS A 220 53.03 34.88 27.36
C LYS A 220 53.45 35.13 28.81
N LYS A 221 52.63 34.69 29.79
CA LYS A 221 53.00 34.80 31.22
C LYS A 221 54.18 33.90 31.56
N VAL A 222 54.24 32.69 31.01
CA VAL A 222 55.36 31.77 31.20
C VAL A 222 56.64 32.40 30.64
N ASP A 223 56.61 32.91 29.41
CA ASP A 223 57.75 33.60 28.79
C ASP A 223 58.24 34.78 29.63
N PHE A 224 57.31 35.63 30.09
CA PHE A 224 57.63 36.75 30.96
C PHE A 224 58.32 36.30 32.26
N TRP A 225 57.81 35.26 32.93
CA TRP A 225 58.39 34.77 34.18
C TRP A 225 59.72 34.07 33.97
N MET A 226 59.92 33.37 32.84
CA MET A 226 61.21 32.78 32.48
C MET A 226 62.26 33.86 32.26
N GLU A 227 61.96 34.88 31.44
CA GLU A 227 62.89 35.99 31.17
C GLU A 227 63.23 36.76 32.46
N LYS A 228 62.23 37.01 33.32
CA LYS A 228 62.47 37.64 34.62
C LYS A 228 63.36 36.79 35.51
N TYR A 229 63.09 35.49 35.61
CA TYR A 229 63.88 34.56 36.40
C TYR A 229 65.33 34.54 35.94
N GLU A 230 65.58 34.44 34.62
CA GLU A 230 66.93 34.49 34.05
C GLU A 230 67.64 35.79 34.41
N LYS A 231 67.01 36.94 34.21
CA LYS A 231 67.57 38.26 34.58
C LYS A 231 67.87 38.39 36.06
N ASP A 232 66.96 37.96 36.94
CA ASP A 232 67.14 38.03 38.38
C ASP A 232 68.28 37.09 38.83
N VAL A 233 68.39 35.90 38.24
CA VAL A 233 69.50 34.96 38.48
C VAL A 233 70.83 35.55 38.02
N GLU A 234 70.92 36.11 36.82
CA GLU A 234 72.12 36.78 36.31
C GLU A 234 72.54 37.96 37.20
N ALA A 235 71.58 38.79 37.62
CA ALA A 235 71.84 39.92 38.51
C ALA A 235 72.38 39.44 39.86
N LYS A 236 71.78 38.39 40.45
CA LYS A 236 72.26 37.82 41.73
C LYS A 236 73.59 37.11 41.59
N GLN A 237 73.84 36.44 40.48
CA GLN A 237 75.15 35.85 40.19
C GLN A 237 76.22 36.94 40.07
N HIS A 238 75.91 38.04 39.40
CA HIS A 238 76.83 39.19 39.30
C HIS A 238 77.10 39.84 40.65
N GLU A 239 76.08 40.12 41.46
CA GLU A 239 76.25 40.62 42.84
C GLU A 239 77.16 39.70 43.67
N LEU A 240 76.94 38.39 43.56
CA LEU A 240 77.71 37.37 44.26
C LEU A 240 79.18 37.36 43.81
N ASP A 241 79.44 37.49 42.52
CA ASP A 241 80.80 37.54 41.97
C ASP A 241 81.54 38.83 42.37
N VAL A 242 80.86 39.98 42.39
CA VAL A 242 81.40 41.24 42.93
C VAL A 242 81.74 41.10 44.41
N LEU A 243 80.86 40.51 45.22
CA LEU A 243 81.10 40.28 46.64
C LEU A 243 82.27 39.30 46.87
N LYS A 244 82.39 38.23 46.07
CA LYS A 244 83.54 37.33 46.10
C LYS A 244 84.84 38.06 45.78
N ALA A 245 84.84 38.91 44.74
CA ALA A 245 86.01 39.69 44.36
C ALA A 245 86.40 40.71 45.44
N SER A 246 85.43 41.40 46.05
CA SER A 246 85.68 42.32 47.18
C SER A 246 86.25 41.56 48.38
N LYS A 247 85.65 40.43 48.75
CA LYS A 247 86.12 39.59 49.85
C LYS A 247 87.55 39.11 49.61
N ALA A 248 87.89 38.67 48.39
CA ALA A 248 89.24 38.26 48.05
C ALA A 248 90.24 39.43 48.20
N LYS A 249 89.88 40.61 47.68
CA LYS A 249 90.71 41.83 47.81
C LYS A 249 90.92 42.27 49.26
N ASP A 250 89.88 42.21 50.09
CA ASP A 250 90.00 42.57 51.50
C ASP A 250 90.81 41.53 52.29
N LEU A 251 90.71 40.25 51.91
CA LEU A 251 91.55 39.19 52.46
C LEU A 251 93.04 39.39 52.09
N ASP A 252 93.35 39.76 50.84
CA ASP A 252 94.71 40.08 50.41
C ASP A 252 95.27 41.28 51.19
N LYS A 253 94.52 42.37 51.31
CA LYS A 253 94.91 43.53 52.13
C LYS A 253 95.14 43.15 53.60
N LEU A 254 94.29 42.29 54.16
CA LEU A 254 94.45 41.83 55.54
C LEU A 254 95.74 41.02 55.69
N GLN A 255 96.06 40.16 54.72
CA GLN A 255 97.31 39.41 54.70
C GLN A 255 98.52 40.35 54.61
N GLU A 256 98.48 41.37 53.73
CA GLU A 256 99.52 42.39 53.62
C GLU A 256 99.71 43.18 54.92
N LEU A 257 98.62 43.69 55.52
CA LEU A 257 98.67 44.40 56.80
C LEU A 257 99.18 43.52 57.93
N THR A 258 98.78 42.24 57.97
CA THR A 258 99.27 41.28 58.96
C THR A 258 100.77 41.05 58.81
N LYS A 259 101.27 40.96 57.57
CA LYS A 259 102.70 40.85 57.28
C LYS A 259 103.45 42.11 57.72
N LEU A 260 102.94 43.28 57.34
CA LEU A 260 103.51 44.58 57.71
C LEU A 260 103.53 44.79 59.23
N TYR A 261 102.47 44.39 59.94
CA TYR A 261 102.42 44.44 61.40
C TYR A 261 103.49 43.55 62.04
N LYS A 262 103.68 42.32 61.53
CA LYS A 262 104.76 41.42 61.99
C LYS A 262 106.14 42.02 61.74
N GLU A 263 106.35 42.65 60.58
CA GLU A 263 107.61 43.34 60.25
C GLU A 263 107.86 44.53 61.20
N TYR A 264 106.87 45.39 61.44
CA TYR A 264 106.99 46.50 62.40
C TYR A 264 107.18 46.02 63.84
N GLU A 265 106.45 44.99 64.27
CA GLU A 265 106.60 44.40 65.60
C GLU A 265 108.03 43.86 65.79
N GLN A 266 108.58 43.21 64.78
CA GLN A 266 109.98 42.77 64.78
C GLN A 266 110.94 43.95 64.95
N VAL A 267 110.78 45.03 64.16
CA VAL A 267 111.62 46.24 64.27
C VAL A 267 111.51 46.90 65.65
N VAL A 268 110.30 47.00 66.22
CA VAL A 268 110.10 47.58 67.56
C VAL A 268 110.74 46.72 68.64
N VAL A 269 110.64 45.39 68.52
CA VAL A 269 111.31 44.47 69.44
C VAL A 269 112.83 44.58 69.30
N GLU A 270 113.36 44.68 68.08
CA GLU A 270 114.78 44.90 67.79
C GLU A 270 115.28 46.22 68.38
N ASP A 271 114.62 47.36 68.15
CA ASP A 271 114.96 48.67 68.74
C ASP A 271 114.89 48.62 70.28
N ARG A 272 113.89 47.93 70.85
CA ARG A 272 113.78 47.76 72.30
C ARG A 272 114.96 46.95 72.86
N ILE A 273 115.37 45.88 72.17
CA ILE A 273 116.54 45.07 72.53
C ILE A 273 117.83 45.89 72.39
N GLU A 274 117.97 46.69 71.34
CA GLU A 274 119.14 47.55 71.12
C GLU A 274 119.27 48.65 72.16
N LYS A 275 118.17 49.35 72.49
CA LYS A 275 118.13 50.34 73.58
C LYS A 275 118.47 49.71 74.92
N GLU A 276 117.97 48.51 75.20
CA GLU A 276 118.27 47.81 76.44
C GLU A 276 119.74 47.34 76.50
N LYS A 277 120.30 46.86 75.39
CA LYS A 277 121.73 46.56 75.27
C LYS A 277 122.59 47.81 75.46
N ALA A 278 122.20 48.94 74.87
CA ALA A 278 122.89 50.21 75.01
C ALA A 278 122.87 50.72 76.45
N ARG A 279 121.72 50.62 77.15
CA ARG A 279 121.63 50.92 78.58
C ARG A 279 122.54 50.04 79.43
N ARG A 280 122.48 48.72 79.25
CA ARG A 280 123.36 47.79 79.97
C ARG A 280 124.84 48.11 79.75
N LYS A 281 125.22 48.47 78.52
CA LYS A 281 126.59 48.87 78.19
C LYS A 281 126.99 50.17 78.91
N ALA A 282 126.12 51.18 78.90
CA ALA A 282 126.36 52.43 79.61
C ALA A 282 126.45 52.25 81.13
N ASP A 283 125.61 51.39 81.72
CA ASP A 283 125.67 51.06 83.15
C ASP A 283 126.96 50.32 83.51
N GLN A 284 127.39 49.39 82.66
CA GLN A 284 128.66 48.68 82.80
C GLN A 284 129.85 49.65 82.75
N GLU A 285 129.88 50.55 81.76
CA GLU A 285 130.88 51.60 81.61
C GLU A 285 130.87 52.55 82.83
N ALA A 286 129.70 52.87 83.39
CA ALA A 286 129.59 53.69 84.59
C ALA A 286 130.07 52.98 85.88
N ILE A 287 129.91 51.65 85.97
CA ILE A 287 130.48 50.84 87.05
C ILE A 287 131.99 50.78 86.91
N GLU A 288 132.50 50.53 85.70
CA GLU A 288 133.94 50.51 85.40
C GLU A 288 134.57 51.86 85.69
N LEU A 289 133.93 52.97 85.32
CA LEU A 289 134.38 54.32 85.66
C LEU A 289 134.39 54.56 87.17
N ARG A 290 133.35 54.14 87.90
CA ARG A 290 133.32 54.23 89.38
C ARG A 290 134.37 53.35 90.05
N ALA A 291 134.68 52.19 89.48
CA ALA A 291 135.77 51.33 89.94
C ALA A 291 137.12 52.00 89.67
N ALA A 292 137.34 52.55 88.47
CA ALA A 292 138.53 53.30 88.11
C ALA A 292 138.73 54.53 89.01
N ILE A 293 137.67 55.30 89.30
CA ILE A 293 137.72 56.43 90.23
C ILE A 293 138.05 55.96 91.65
N ARG A 294 137.50 54.84 92.13
CA ARG A 294 137.85 54.26 93.44
C ARG A 294 139.31 53.81 93.51
N VAL A 295 139.83 53.22 92.44
CA VAL A 295 141.26 52.86 92.35
C VAL A 295 142.13 54.13 92.30
N GLN A 296 141.76 55.14 91.52
CA GLN A 296 142.45 56.43 91.45
C GLN A 296 142.45 57.15 92.80
N SER A 297 141.33 57.15 93.53
CA SER A 297 141.21 57.79 94.84
C SER A 297 141.89 57.00 95.94
N TRP A 298 141.88 55.66 95.89
CA TRP A 298 142.72 54.82 96.75
C TRP A 298 144.21 55.09 96.51
N TRP A 299 144.65 55.13 95.24
CA TRP A 299 146.03 55.41 94.88
C TRP A 299 146.46 56.82 95.31
N ARG A 300 145.62 57.84 95.10
CA ARG A 300 145.83 59.20 95.62
C ARG A 300 145.92 59.22 97.15
N GLY A 301 145.07 58.47 97.84
CA GLY A 301 145.14 58.33 99.31
C GLY A 301 146.39 57.60 99.81
N VAL A 302 146.91 56.64 99.05
CA VAL A 302 148.19 55.96 99.33
C VAL A 302 149.37 56.90 99.07
N MET A 303 149.34 57.67 97.98
CA MET A 303 150.35 58.69 97.67
C MET A 303 150.47 59.73 98.79
N VAL A 304 149.33 60.22 99.32
CA VAL A 304 149.29 61.19 100.43
C VAL A 304 149.81 60.59 101.74
N ARG A 305 149.45 59.35 102.09
CA ARG A 305 149.87 58.72 103.36
C ARG A 305 151.33 58.24 103.39
N LYS A 306 151.98 58.09 102.22
CA LYS A 306 153.39 57.63 102.12
C LYS A 306 154.40 58.70 101.71
N GLY A 307 153.98 59.96 101.55
CA GLY A 307 154.90 61.11 101.43
C GLY A 307 155.64 61.24 100.10
N PHE A 308 155.06 60.79 98.98
CA PHE A 308 155.63 60.95 97.64
C PHE A 308 154.84 61.98 96.81
N GLY A 309 155.30 63.25 96.83
CA GLY A 309 154.93 64.28 95.83
C GLY A 309 153.88 65.33 96.26
N PRO A 310 153.86 66.52 95.59
CA PRO A 310 153.19 67.73 96.09
C PRO A 310 151.69 67.79 95.75
N TYR A 311 150.95 68.55 96.56
CA TYR A 311 149.48 68.57 96.61
C TYR A 311 148.86 69.52 95.59
N SER A 312 148.07 68.94 94.68
CA SER A 312 146.91 69.56 94.01
C SER A 312 145.88 68.49 93.65
#